data_AF-A0A8T0KI20-F1
#
_entry.id   AF-A0A8T0KI20-F1
#
_cell.length_a   1.000
_cell.length_b   1.000
_cell.length_c   1.000
_cell.angle_alpha   90.00
_cell.angle_beta   90.00
_cell.angle_gamma   90.00
#
_symmetry.space_group_name_H-M   'P 1'
#
loop_
_entity.id
_entity.type
_entity.pdbx_description
1 polymer ?
#
loop_
_entity_poly.entity_id
_entity_poly.type
_entity_poly.pdbx_seq_one_letter_code
_entity_poly.pdbx_strand_id
1 'polypeptide(L)'
;MKQKRSSANKSSTNKQSTAGCNDDSIRAAILDEATIVFSTLSFSGSHVFSKLNRGFDVVIIDEAAQAVEPATLVPLANQCKKVFLVGDPAQLPATVISDIAKNHGYGTSLFERLMEAGYPVKMLKTQYRMHPEIRSFPSGEFYGDLLQDGDEVKSRTIRAWHDYRCFGPFCFFDIHEGKEARPSGSGSWINIEEVDFVLFLYQKLISLYPALKSGNQVAIITPYSQQVKLFQKRFEEIFGMSAEKVVDICTVDGCQGREKDIAIFSCVRASKDKAIGFVGDIRRMNVGITRAKSAVLVVGSASTLRRSEQWNKLVESAEKRDCLFKVSQPYSSFFSDDSLASMQKKVVEPSQLIGPTGTVDNDVQPNTAATFDDQAQAEDNDDRDVDMNDAGFDED
;
A
#
# COMPACT_ATOMS: atom_id res chain seq x y z
N MET A 1 -64.95 -23.46 43.91
CA MET A 1 -64.85 -23.04 45.32
C MET A 1 -63.84 -21.90 45.44
N LYS A 2 -64.23 -20.82 46.14
CA LYS A 2 -63.43 -19.72 46.73
C LYS A 2 -62.63 -18.73 45.83
N GLN A 3 -63.31 -17.63 45.49
CA GLN A 3 -63.08 -16.22 45.88
C GLN A 3 -61.68 -15.53 45.85
N LYS A 4 -61.66 -14.39 45.12
CA LYS A 4 -61.23 -13.00 45.48
C LYS A 4 -59.75 -12.69 45.84
N ARG A 5 -59.13 -11.77 45.07
CA ARG A 5 -58.98 -10.29 45.31
C ARG A 5 -57.58 -9.71 44.99
N SER A 6 -57.64 -8.54 44.35
CA SER A 6 -56.82 -7.31 44.47
C SER A 6 -55.35 -7.26 44.03
N SER A 7 -55.15 -6.55 42.91
CA SER A 7 -54.40 -5.28 42.79
C SER A 7 -53.20 -5.03 43.71
N ALA A 8 -51.99 -4.94 43.13
CA ALA A 8 -51.01 -3.87 43.39
C ALA A 8 -49.79 -3.98 42.45
N ASN A 9 -49.18 -2.82 42.16
CA ASN A 9 -47.89 -2.56 41.51
C ASN A 9 -47.78 -2.68 39.98
N LYS A 10 -48.44 -1.73 39.31
CA LYS A 10 -47.79 -0.93 38.26
C LYS A 10 -46.69 -0.06 38.92
N SER A 11 -45.41 -0.35 38.65
CA SER A 11 -44.35 0.67 38.48
C SER A 11 -42.97 -0.01 38.45
N SER A 12 -42.44 -0.31 37.26
CA SER A 12 -40.99 -0.34 36.96
C SER A 12 -40.69 -1.15 35.70
N THR A 13 -40.87 -0.58 34.49
CA THR A 13 -40.15 -1.08 33.29
C THR A 13 -40.22 -0.19 32.04
N ASN A 14 -40.71 1.05 32.09
CA ASN A 14 -40.84 1.92 30.90
C ASN A 14 -39.77 3.02 30.76
N LYS A 15 -38.56 2.85 31.32
CA LYS A 15 -37.48 3.85 31.23
C LYS A 15 -36.33 3.49 30.27
N GLN A 16 -36.38 2.36 29.58
CA GLN A 16 -35.30 1.93 28.66
C GLN A 16 -35.64 1.99 27.16
N SER A 17 -36.87 2.32 26.76
CA SER A 17 -37.28 2.31 25.34
C SER A 17 -37.34 3.68 24.67
N THR A 18 -37.41 4.78 25.41
CA THR A 18 -37.54 6.14 24.85
C THR A 18 -36.21 6.81 24.49
N ALA A 19 -35.12 6.49 25.20
CA ALA A 19 -33.81 7.09 24.92
C ALA A 19 -33.21 6.61 23.59
N GLY A 20 -33.27 5.30 23.31
CA GLY A 20 -32.78 4.74 22.04
C GLY A 20 -33.61 5.13 20.82
N CYS A 21 -34.92 5.34 20.99
CA CYS A 21 -35.81 5.83 19.93
C CYS A 21 -35.47 7.28 19.53
N ASN A 22 -35.11 8.11 20.52
CA ASN A 22 -34.76 9.51 20.27
C ASN A 22 -33.39 9.63 19.56
N ASP A 23 -32.38 8.87 20.02
CA ASP A 23 -31.05 8.87 19.39
C ASP A 23 -31.09 8.37 17.94
N ASP A 24 -31.86 7.32 17.65
CA ASP A 24 -32.03 6.81 16.29
C ASP A 24 -32.73 7.82 15.37
N SER A 25 -33.71 8.56 15.90
CA SER A 25 -34.41 9.59 15.13
C SER A 25 -33.49 10.78 14.83
N ILE A 26 -32.64 11.17 15.77
CA ILE A 26 -31.63 12.21 15.58
C ILE A 26 -30.60 11.75 14.54
N ARG A 27 -30.13 10.50 14.61
CA ARG A 27 -29.21 9.94 13.62
C ARG A 27 -29.81 9.90 12.22
N ALA A 28 -31.07 9.47 12.09
CA ALA A 28 -31.77 9.45 10.82
C ALA A 28 -31.92 10.85 10.24
N ALA A 29 -32.29 11.85 11.06
CA ALA A 29 -32.39 13.25 10.62
C ALA A 29 -31.04 13.80 10.13
N ILE A 30 -29.94 13.52 10.86
CA ILE A 30 -28.59 13.93 10.44
C ILE A 30 -28.20 13.25 9.13
N LEU A 31 -28.51 11.97 8.96
CA LEU A 31 -28.20 11.22 7.74
C LEU A 31 -29.03 11.70 6.54
N ASP A 32 -30.30 12.07 6.73
CA ASP A 32 -31.15 12.61 5.68
C ASP A 32 -30.67 13.99 5.18
N GLU A 33 -30.03 14.79 6.05
CA GLU A 33 -29.41 16.07 5.68
C GLU A 33 -28.00 15.93 5.11
N ALA A 34 -27.33 14.79 5.34
CA ALA A 34 -25.96 14.58 4.92
C ALA A 34 -25.83 14.46 3.39
N THR A 35 -24.85 15.16 2.82
CA THR A 35 -24.53 15.04 1.39
C THR A 35 -23.71 13.78 1.08
N ILE A 36 -22.83 13.38 2.00
CA ILE A 36 -21.95 12.22 1.87
C ILE A 36 -22.00 11.43 3.16
N VAL A 37 -22.26 10.12 3.05
CA VAL A 37 -22.31 9.19 4.18
C VAL A 37 -21.22 8.15 4.01
N PHE A 38 -20.34 8.03 5.00
CA PHE A 38 -19.33 6.98 5.06
C PHE A 38 -19.83 5.85 5.97
N SER A 39 -19.73 4.61 5.51
CA SER A 39 -20.07 3.42 6.30
C SER A 39 -19.25 2.22 5.84
N THR A 40 -19.09 1.23 6.70
CA THR A 40 -18.64 -0.09 6.25
C THR A 40 -19.78 -0.78 5.49
N LEU A 41 -19.41 -1.70 4.58
CA LEU A 41 -20.38 -2.49 3.81
C LEU A 41 -21.46 -3.12 4.70
N SER A 42 -21.06 -3.75 5.80
CA SER A 42 -22.01 -4.39 6.72
C SER A 42 -22.89 -3.39 7.47
N PHE A 43 -22.36 -2.22 7.87
CA PHE A 43 -23.14 -1.23 8.61
C PHE A 43 -24.20 -0.53 7.75
N SER A 44 -24.00 -0.47 6.43
CA SER A 44 -24.98 0.07 5.48
C SER A 44 -26.32 -0.70 5.45
N GLY A 45 -26.33 -1.93 5.98
CA GLY A 45 -27.55 -2.73 6.17
C GLY A 45 -28.21 -2.54 7.54
N SER A 46 -27.73 -1.62 8.37
CA SER A 46 -28.31 -1.37 9.69
C SER A 46 -29.67 -0.66 9.61
N HIS A 47 -30.48 -0.79 10.66
CA HIS A 47 -31.83 -0.24 10.70
C HIS A 47 -31.88 1.29 10.51
N VAL A 48 -30.80 2.03 10.78
CA VAL A 48 -30.81 3.48 10.55
C VAL A 48 -30.97 3.81 9.06
N PHE A 49 -30.41 2.99 8.17
CA PHE A 49 -30.49 3.19 6.71
C PHE A 49 -31.89 2.86 6.16
N SER A 50 -32.62 1.93 6.77
CA SER A 50 -34.00 1.62 6.37
C SER A 50 -35.02 2.67 6.79
N LYS A 51 -34.64 3.58 7.71
CA LYS A 51 -35.47 4.71 8.17
C LYS A 51 -35.25 5.99 7.35
N LEU A 52 -34.29 6.00 6.44
CA LEU A 52 -34.01 7.18 5.62
C LEU A 52 -35.16 7.41 4.64
N ASN A 53 -35.53 8.68 4.49
CA ASN A 53 -36.58 9.06 3.54
C ASN A 53 -36.08 8.99 2.09
N ARG A 54 -34.76 8.94 1.90
CA ARG A 54 -34.08 8.92 0.59
C ARG A 54 -33.09 7.75 0.54
N GLY A 55 -33.06 7.06 -0.60
CA GLY A 55 -32.02 6.08 -0.89
C GLY A 55 -30.73 6.73 -1.40
N PHE A 56 -29.74 5.90 -1.73
CA PHE A 56 -28.46 6.34 -2.29
C PHE A 56 -28.44 6.04 -3.78
N ASP A 57 -28.70 7.05 -4.62
CA ASP A 57 -28.64 6.88 -6.09
C ASP A 57 -27.24 6.45 -6.57
N VAL A 58 -26.20 6.90 -5.87
CA VAL A 58 -24.79 6.62 -6.17
C VAL A 58 -24.11 5.98 -4.95
N VAL A 59 -23.48 4.83 -5.16
CA VAL A 59 -22.67 4.14 -4.15
C VAL A 59 -21.23 4.02 -4.66
N ILE A 60 -20.27 4.45 -3.84
CA ILE A 60 -18.84 4.29 -4.11
C ILE A 60 -18.30 3.29 -3.07
N ILE A 61 -17.67 2.22 -3.54
CA ILE A 61 -17.08 1.19 -2.69
C ILE A 61 -15.58 1.19 -2.93
N ASP A 62 -14.83 1.63 -1.93
CA ASP A 62 -13.37 1.56 -1.91
C ASP A 62 -12.90 0.21 -1.37
N GLU A 63 -11.69 -0.21 -1.74
CA GLU A 63 -11.13 -1.54 -1.47
C GLU A 63 -12.08 -2.70 -1.89
N ALA A 64 -12.84 -2.51 -2.97
CA ALA A 64 -13.88 -3.42 -3.43
C ALA A 64 -13.37 -4.84 -3.76
N ALA A 65 -12.10 -4.94 -4.16
CA ALA A 65 -11.43 -6.22 -4.43
C ALA A 65 -11.21 -7.06 -3.15
N GLN A 66 -11.25 -6.44 -1.98
CA GLN A 66 -11.08 -7.10 -0.68
C GLN A 66 -12.41 -7.49 -0.02
N ALA A 67 -13.55 -7.21 -0.66
CA ALA A 67 -14.86 -7.56 -0.13
C ALA A 67 -15.37 -8.87 -0.75
N VAL A 68 -15.98 -9.73 0.07
CA VAL A 68 -16.79 -10.82 -0.49
C VAL A 68 -17.98 -10.22 -1.23
N GLU A 69 -18.37 -10.82 -2.35
CA GLU A 69 -19.47 -10.31 -3.17
C GLU A 69 -20.76 -10.02 -2.36
N PRO A 70 -21.26 -10.89 -1.48
CA PRO A 70 -22.48 -10.61 -0.72
C PRO A 70 -22.39 -9.35 0.15
N ALA A 71 -21.21 -9.03 0.69
CA ALA A 71 -21.02 -7.81 1.48
C ALA A 71 -21.14 -6.56 0.60
N THR A 72 -20.67 -6.65 -0.65
CA THR A 72 -20.75 -5.55 -1.63
C THR A 72 -22.21 -5.26 -2.03
N LEU A 73 -23.10 -6.26 -1.98
CA LEU A 73 -24.52 -6.10 -2.31
C LEU A 73 -25.32 -5.35 -1.25
N VAL A 74 -24.87 -5.33 0.02
CA VAL A 74 -25.59 -4.70 1.14
C VAL A 74 -25.90 -3.22 0.87
N PRO A 75 -24.92 -2.35 0.54
CA PRO A 75 -25.23 -0.95 0.26
C PRO A 75 -26.02 -0.75 -1.05
N LEU A 76 -25.97 -1.69 -1.99
CA LEU A 76 -26.68 -1.58 -3.26
C LEU A 76 -28.20 -1.78 -3.12
N ALA A 77 -28.62 -2.49 -2.06
CA ALA A 77 -30.02 -2.66 -1.72
C ALA A 77 -30.72 -1.34 -1.33
N ASN A 78 -29.96 -0.27 -1.01
CA ASN A 78 -30.49 1.04 -0.63
C ASN A 78 -30.81 1.92 -1.85
N GLN A 79 -31.54 1.38 -2.83
CA GLN A 79 -32.00 2.06 -4.05
C GLN A 79 -30.85 2.58 -4.96
N CYS A 80 -29.73 1.85 -5.00
CA CYS A 80 -28.59 2.21 -5.84
C CYS A 80 -28.92 2.15 -7.33
N LYS A 81 -28.68 3.25 -8.05
CA LYS A 81 -28.80 3.34 -9.51
C LYS A 81 -27.45 3.27 -10.21
N LYS A 82 -26.39 3.76 -9.55
CA LYS A 82 -25.02 3.78 -10.08
C LYS A 82 -24.03 3.37 -9.00
N VAL A 83 -23.17 2.42 -9.33
CA VAL A 83 -22.10 1.95 -8.43
C VAL A 83 -20.73 2.23 -9.04
N PHE A 84 -19.80 2.69 -8.21
CA PHE A 84 -18.38 2.75 -8.53
C PHE A 84 -17.64 1.79 -7.60
N LEU A 85 -17.04 0.74 -8.18
CA LEU A 85 -16.19 -0.19 -7.45
C LEU A 85 -14.73 0.21 -7.68
N VAL A 86 -14.04 0.58 -6.61
CA VAL A 86 -12.62 0.96 -6.63
C VAL A 86 -11.87 -0.07 -5.81
N GLY A 87 -10.83 -0.66 -6.38
CA GLY A 87 -10.04 -1.68 -5.71
C GLY A 87 -8.92 -2.20 -6.60
N ASP A 88 -8.02 -2.96 -6.00
CA ASP A 88 -6.89 -3.56 -6.69
C ASP A 88 -6.96 -5.09 -6.63
N PRO A 89 -7.30 -5.79 -7.74
CA PRO A 89 -7.41 -7.25 -7.76
C PRO A 89 -6.05 -7.95 -7.61
N ALA A 90 -4.94 -7.22 -7.76
CA ALA A 90 -3.59 -7.74 -7.51
C ALA A 90 -3.14 -7.61 -6.04
N GLN A 91 -3.98 -7.04 -5.17
CA GLN A 91 -3.77 -6.99 -3.71
C GLN A 91 -4.62 -8.04 -2.98
N LEU A 92 -4.72 -7.94 -1.64
CA LEU A 92 -5.31 -8.95 -0.78
C LEU A 92 -6.76 -9.28 -1.18
N PRO A 93 -7.13 -10.58 -1.28
CA PRO A 93 -8.52 -10.98 -1.46
C PRO A 93 -9.31 -10.77 -0.17
N ALA A 94 -10.62 -11.00 -0.25
CA ALA A 94 -11.47 -11.09 0.93
C ALA A 94 -11.01 -12.20 1.90
N THR A 95 -11.06 -11.89 3.19
CA THR A 95 -10.71 -12.85 4.25
C THR A 95 -11.86 -13.84 4.44
N VAL A 96 -11.64 -15.09 3.98
CA VAL A 96 -12.57 -16.21 4.15
C VAL A 96 -11.93 -17.25 5.08
N ILE A 97 -12.61 -17.55 6.20
CA ILE A 97 -12.11 -18.49 7.21
C ILE A 97 -12.28 -19.96 6.77
N SER A 98 -13.37 -20.25 6.05
CA SER A 98 -13.68 -21.61 5.60
C SER A 98 -12.96 -21.92 4.28
N ASP A 99 -12.00 -22.84 4.32
CA ASP A 99 -11.33 -23.34 3.11
C ASP A 99 -12.32 -23.96 2.12
N ILE A 100 -13.39 -24.62 2.63
CA ILE A 100 -14.45 -25.18 1.77
C ILE A 100 -15.14 -24.05 0.99
N ALA A 101 -15.53 -22.96 1.66
CA ALA A 101 -16.19 -21.83 1.01
C ALA A 101 -15.26 -21.14 0.01
N LYS A 102 -13.98 -20.97 0.38
CA LYS A 102 -12.94 -20.42 -0.50
C LYS A 102 -12.79 -21.26 -1.78
N ASN A 103 -12.73 -22.59 -1.64
CA ASN A 103 -12.61 -23.52 -2.77
C ASN A 103 -13.86 -23.52 -3.69
N HIS A 104 -15.01 -23.06 -3.19
CA HIS A 104 -16.24 -22.87 -3.98
C HIS A 104 -16.43 -21.42 -4.44
N GLY A 105 -15.38 -20.59 -4.40
CA GLY A 105 -15.39 -19.24 -4.97
C GLY A 105 -16.00 -18.15 -4.09
N TYR A 106 -16.34 -18.41 -2.82
CA TYR A 106 -16.90 -17.41 -1.91
C TYR A 106 -15.96 -16.20 -1.66
N GLY A 107 -14.65 -16.41 -1.85
CA GLY A 107 -13.64 -15.35 -1.72
C GLY A 107 -13.55 -14.41 -2.93
N THR A 108 -14.28 -14.68 -4.02
CA THR A 108 -14.29 -13.83 -5.21
C THR A 108 -15.08 -12.57 -4.93
N SER A 109 -14.46 -11.41 -5.13
CA SER A 109 -15.13 -10.13 -5.00
C SER A 109 -16.05 -9.86 -6.19
N LEU A 110 -17.05 -8.98 -6.01
CA LEU A 110 -17.88 -8.51 -7.12
C LEU A 110 -17.02 -7.84 -8.20
N PHE A 111 -15.97 -7.12 -7.79
CA PHE A 111 -15.00 -6.48 -8.69
C PHE A 111 -14.31 -7.51 -9.58
N GLU A 112 -13.71 -8.55 -8.98
CA GLU A 112 -13.03 -9.62 -9.72
C GLU A 112 -14.00 -10.35 -10.65
N ARG A 113 -15.20 -10.69 -10.18
CA ARG A 113 -16.20 -11.39 -11.01
C ARG A 113 -16.61 -10.57 -12.23
N LEU A 114 -16.82 -9.26 -12.09
CA LEU A 114 -17.16 -8.39 -13.22
C LEU A 114 -15.99 -8.28 -14.22
N MET A 115 -14.76 -8.17 -13.71
CA MET A 115 -13.55 -8.15 -14.54
C MET A 115 -13.39 -9.46 -15.34
N GLU A 116 -13.59 -10.61 -14.70
CA GLU A 116 -13.55 -11.93 -15.34
C GLU A 116 -14.66 -12.12 -16.37
N ALA A 117 -15.83 -11.52 -16.14
CA ALA A 117 -16.94 -11.48 -17.11
C ALA A 117 -16.69 -10.55 -18.31
N GLY A 118 -15.54 -9.88 -18.37
CA GLY A 118 -15.17 -8.97 -19.45
C GLY A 118 -15.73 -7.55 -19.31
N TYR A 119 -16.23 -7.17 -18.13
CA TYR A 119 -16.64 -5.80 -17.89
C TYR A 119 -15.41 -4.86 -17.93
N PRO A 120 -15.47 -3.72 -18.64
CA PRO A 120 -14.32 -2.82 -18.76
C PRO A 120 -13.85 -2.29 -17.40
N VAL A 121 -12.58 -2.49 -17.09
CA VAL A 121 -11.92 -1.93 -15.89
C VAL A 121 -10.98 -0.81 -16.31
N LYS A 122 -11.14 0.36 -15.67
CA LYS A 122 -10.23 1.50 -15.88
C LYS A 122 -9.08 1.42 -14.89
N MET A 123 -7.91 1.01 -15.35
CA MET A 123 -6.69 1.04 -14.55
C MET A 123 -6.16 2.47 -14.37
N LEU A 124 -5.90 2.87 -13.12
CA LEU A 124 -5.12 4.07 -12.79
C LEU A 124 -3.64 3.73 -12.92
N LYS A 125 -2.93 4.42 -13.81
CA LYS A 125 -1.55 4.05 -14.20
C LYS A 125 -0.47 4.82 -13.45
N THR A 126 -0.78 6.00 -12.92
CA THR A 126 0.23 6.85 -12.27
C THR A 126 0.25 6.61 -10.76
N GLN A 127 1.40 6.25 -10.21
CA GLN A 127 1.62 6.06 -8.79
C GLN A 127 2.38 7.25 -8.19
N TYR A 128 1.98 7.67 -6.98
CA TYR A 128 2.50 8.87 -6.31
C TYR A 128 3.20 8.58 -4.96
N ARG A 129 3.54 7.31 -4.69
CA ARG A 129 3.97 6.84 -3.38
C ARG A 129 5.44 6.42 -3.35
N MET A 130 5.81 5.48 -4.21
CA MET A 130 7.01 4.67 -4.07
C MET A 130 8.14 5.20 -4.92
N HIS A 131 9.36 5.12 -4.41
CA HIS A 131 10.56 5.39 -5.21
C HIS A 131 10.55 4.53 -6.48
N PRO A 132 11.00 5.05 -7.65
CA PRO A 132 10.96 4.31 -8.92
C PRO A 132 11.60 2.92 -8.88
N GLU A 133 12.69 2.75 -8.12
CA GLU A 133 13.36 1.45 -7.92
C GLU A 133 12.56 0.45 -7.06
N ILE A 134 11.66 0.92 -6.19
CA ILE A 134 10.70 0.06 -5.50
C ILE A 134 9.63 -0.35 -6.50
N ARG A 135 9.04 0.62 -7.20
CA ARG A 135 7.94 0.44 -8.16
C ARG A 135 8.30 -0.49 -9.31
N SER A 136 9.56 -0.51 -9.75
CA SER A 136 10.00 -1.26 -10.93
C SER A 136 9.62 -2.75 -10.88
N PHE A 137 9.77 -3.40 -9.73
CA PHE A 137 9.43 -4.82 -9.61
C PHE A 137 7.91 -5.07 -9.58
N PRO A 138 7.12 -4.43 -8.69
CA PRO A 138 5.66 -4.63 -8.69
C PRO A 138 5.01 -4.28 -10.02
N SER A 139 5.47 -3.23 -10.70
CA SER A 139 4.99 -2.81 -12.02
C SER A 139 5.10 -3.95 -13.04
N GLY A 140 6.28 -4.54 -13.18
CA GLY A 140 6.52 -5.63 -14.12
C GLY A 140 5.80 -6.92 -13.73
N GLU A 141 5.82 -7.27 -12.44
CA GLU A 141 5.30 -8.56 -11.98
C GLU A 141 3.77 -8.61 -11.89
N PHE A 142 3.13 -7.53 -11.42
CA PHE A 142 1.69 -7.54 -11.12
C PHE A 142 0.85 -6.71 -12.10
N TYR A 143 1.46 -5.78 -12.83
CA TYR A 143 0.74 -4.78 -13.62
C TYR A 143 1.21 -4.68 -15.07
N GLY A 144 2.00 -5.64 -15.57
CA GLY A 144 2.43 -5.68 -16.98
C GLY A 144 3.19 -4.43 -17.43
N ASP A 145 3.99 -3.84 -16.54
CA ASP A 145 4.74 -2.59 -16.76
C ASP A 145 3.89 -1.35 -17.10
N LEU A 146 2.61 -1.36 -16.72
CA LEU A 146 1.71 -0.24 -16.95
C LEU A 146 1.80 0.87 -15.91
N LEU A 147 2.47 0.66 -14.77
CA LEU A 147 2.62 1.68 -13.72
C LEU A 147 3.70 2.70 -14.07
N GLN A 148 3.34 3.97 -13.99
CA GLN A 148 4.17 5.14 -14.22
C GLN A 148 4.36 5.92 -12.93
N ASP A 149 5.49 6.59 -12.76
CA ASP A 149 5.71 7.45 -11.60
C ASP A 149 5.11 8.83 -11.87
N GLY A 150 4.41 9.39 -10.88
CA GLY A 150 4.00 10.78 -10.93
C GLY A 150 5.17 11.73 -10.81
N ASP A 151 4.91 13.00 -11.13
CA ASP A 151 5.90 14.06 -10.99
C ASP A 151 6.42 14.13 -9.55
N GLU A 152 7.70 14.46 -9.40
CA GLU A 152 8.38 14.64 -8.11
C GLU A 152 8.46 13.40 -7.20
N VAL A 153 7.87 12.25 -7.55
CA VAL A 153 7.91 11.05 -6.70
C VAL A 153 9.36 10.66 -6.39
N LYS A 154 10.23 10.70 -7.39
CA LYS A 154 11.66 10.41 -7.22
C LYS A 154 12.33 11.39 -6.23
N SER A 155 12.17 12.70 -6.41
CA SER A 155 12.79 13.69 -5.52
C SER A 155 12.23 13.61 -4.09
N ARG A 156 10.93 13.36 -3.93
CA ARG A 156 10.25 13.23 -2.62
C ARG A 156 10.58 11.95 -1.87
N THR A 157 11.10 10.93 -2.55
CA THR A 157 11.42 9.62 -1.95
C THR A 157 12.93 9.40 -1.81
N ILE A 158 13.78 10.28 -2.35
CA ILE A 158 15.22 10.27 -2.04
C ILE A 158 15.43 10.68 -0.58
N ARG A 159 16.36 10.00 0.08
CA ARG A 159 16.71 10.18 1.49
C ARG A 159 18.21 10.04 1.67
N ALA A 160 18.76 10.68 2.70
CA ALA A 160 20.20 10.64 2.98
C ALA A 160 20.74 9.22 3.17
N TRP A 161 19.95 8.31 3.75
CA TRP A 161 20.36 6.91 3.90
C TRP A 161 20.56 6.17 2.57
N HIS A 162 20.02 6.66 1.45
CA HIS A 162 20.22 6.04 0.13
C HIS A 162 21.67 6.14 -0.37
N ASP A 163 22.53 6.90 0.32
CA ASP A 163 23.97 6.98 0.06
C ASP A 163 24.68 5.66 0.37
N TYR A 164 24.11 4.82 1.24
CA TYR A 164 24.59 3.46 1.48
C TYR A 164 23.76 2.47 0.69
N ARG A 165 24.41 1.62 -0.10
CA ARG A 165 23.74 0.61 -0.92
C ARG A 165 22.88 -0.35 -0.10
N CYS A 166 23.28 -0.68 1.12
CA CYS A 166 22.49 -1.51 2.03
C CYS A 166 21.24 -0.82 2.60
N PHE A 167 21.08 0.48 2.43
CA PHE A 167 19.85 1.21 2.77
C PHE A 167 19.22 1.84 1.53
N GLY A 168 19.54 1.30 0.34
CA GLY A 168 18.99 1.77 -0.92
C GLY A 168 17.47 1.59 -1.00
N PRO A 169 16.84 2.15 -2.05
CA PRO A 169 15.39 2.06 -2.20
C PRO A 169 14.86 0.62 -2.24
N PHE A 170 15.66 -0.32 -2.74
CA PHE A 170 15.34 -1.74 -2.71
C PHE A 170 16.57 -2.54 -2.29
N CYS A 171 16.44 -3.38 -1.26
CA CYS A 171 17.50 -4.29 -0.83
C CYS A 171 16.91 -5.66 -0.50
N PHE A 172 17.69 -6.71 -0.77
CA PHE A 172 17.42 -8.07 -0.33
C PHE A 172 18.57 -8.57 0.53
N PHE A 173 18.31 -8.94 1.78
CA PHE A 173 19.27 -9.51 2.71
C PHE A 173 19.06 -11.02 2.83
N ASP A 174 20.03 -11.78 2.33
CA ASP A 174 20.04 -13.24 2.38
C ASP A 174 20.60 -13.76 3.71
N ILE A 175 19.69 -14.14 4.61
CA ILE A 175 19.98 -14.76 5.90
C ILE A 175 20.05 -16.28 5.70
N HIS A 176 21.08 -16.73 4.96
CA HIS A 176 21.27 -18.12 4.55
C HIS A 176 21.51 -19.10 5.72
N GLU A 177 21.96 -18.60 6.87
CA GLU A 177 22.13 -19.38 8.11
C GLU A 177 20.83 -19.50 8.93
N GLY A 178 19.79 -18.72 8.58
CA GLY A 178 18.55 -18.63 9.34
C GLY A 178 17.74 -19.92 9.33
N LYS A 179 17.05 -20.21 10.43
CA LYS A 179 16.26 -21.44 10.59
C LYS A 179 14.85 -21.11 11.02
N GLU A 180 13.88 -21.62 10.25
CA GLU A 180 12.48 -21.56 10.66
C GLU A 180 12.22 -22.52 11.83
N ALA A 181 11.49 -22.04 12.83
CA ALA A 181 11.02 -22.83 13.95
C ALA A 181 9.51 -22.65 14.13
N ARG A 182 8.87 -23.66 14.73
CA ARG A 182 7.45 -23.61 15.08
C ARG A 182 7.33 -23.78 16.59
N PRO A 183 6.96 -22.73 17.35
CA PRO A 183 6.80 -22.83 18.80
C PRO A 183 5.78 -23.89 19.19
N SER A 184 6.00 -24.57 20.32
CA SER A 184 5.07 -25.59 20.83
C SER A 184 3.65 -25.02 20.99
N GLY A 185 2.65 -25.74 20.48
CA GLY A 185 1.25 -25.32 20.50
C GLY A 185 0.88 -24.20 19.52
N SER A 186 1.81 -23.71 18.69
CA SER A 186 1.55 -22.67 17.69
C SER A 186 1.22 -23.25 16.31
N GLY A 187 0.28 -22.61 15.60
CA GLY A 187 0.01 -22.80 14.17
C GLY A 187 1.00 -22.09 13.22
N SER A 188 1.84 -21.21 13.76
CA SER A 188 2.58 -20.18 13.03
C SER A 188 4.10 -20.29 13.24
N TRP A 189 4.86 -19.70 12.32
CA TRP A 189 6.31 -19.85 12.20
C TRP A 189 7.05 -18.64 12.76
N ILE A 190 8.29 -18.87 13.18
CA ILE A 190 9.24 -17.85 13.59
C ILE A 190 10.62 -18.13 12.97
N ASN A 191 11.46 -17.09 12.91
CA ASN A 191 12.86 -17.20 12.52
C ASN A 191 13.64 -16.19 13.37
N ILE A 192 14.46 -16.72 14.30
CA ILE A 192 15.16 -15.91 15.30
C ILE A 192 16.29 -15.12 14.64
N GLU A 193 17.02 -15.74 13.70
CA GLU A 193 18.12 -15.12 13.00
C GLU A 193 17.67 -13.90 12.17
N GLU A 194 16.51 -13.99 11.51
CA GLU A 194 15.90 -12.84 10.83
C GLU A 194 15.49 -11.74 11.82
N VAL A 195 14.91 -12.08 12.99
CA VAL A 195 14.55 -11.08 14.00
C VAL A 195 15.78 -10.33 14.49
N ASP A 196 16.82 -11.08 14.87
CA ASP A 196 18.05 -10.51 15.41
C ASP A 196 18.74 -9.62 14.36
N PHE A 197 18.76 -10.02 13.09
CA PHE A 197 19.30 -9.18 12.02
C PHE A 197 18.45 -7.92 11.78
N VAL A 198 17.13 -8.05 11.67
CA VAL A 198 16.23 -6.92 11.40
C VAL A 198 16.31 -5.88 12.52
N LEU A 199 16.36 -6.30 13.79
CA LEU A 199 16.49 -5.39 14.91
C LEU A 199 17.87 -4.71 14.94
N PHE A 200 18.94 -5.43 14.56
CA PHE A 200 20.28 -4.84 14.41
C PHE A 200 20.35 -3.83 13.24
N LEU A 201 19.74 -4.16 12.11
CA LEU A 201 19.57 -3.28 10.95
C LEU A 201 18.81 -2.00 11.34
N TYR A 202 17.68 -2.15 12.04
CA TYR A 202 16.91 -1.02 12.56
C TYR A 202 17.75 -0.17 13.53
N GLN A 203 18.46 -0.79 14.47
CA GLN A 203 19.35 -0.09 15.41
C GLN A 203 20.42 0.73 14.67
N LYS A 204 21.04 0.16 13.63
CA LYS A 204 22.05 0.85 12.82
C LYS A 204 21.45 2.02 12.04
N LEU A 205 20.28 1.83 11.42
CA LEU A 205 19.55 2.90 10.74
C LEU A 205 19.26 4.08 11.66
N ILE A 206 18.68 3.86 12.84
CA ILE A 206 18.35 4.96 13.77
C ILE A 206 19.58 5.58 14.45
N SER A 207 20.70 4.86 14.52
CA SER A 207 21.96 5.39 15.04
C SER A 207 22.59 6.39 14.07
N LEU A 208 22.53 6.09 12.77
CA LEU A 208 23.01 6.98 11.71
C LEU A 208 22.01 8.09 11.36
N TYR A 209 20.70 7.81 11.48
CA TYR A 209 19.62 8.73 11.13
C TYR A 209 18.57 8.81 12.25
N PRO A 210 18.84 9.54 13.35
CA PRO A 210 17.97 9.58 14.53
C PRO A 210 16.54 10.05 14.28
N ALA A 211 16.31 10.86 13.23
CA ALA A 211 14.98 11.32 12.84
C ALA A 211 13.99 10.17 12.56
N LEU A 212 14.48 9.02 12.09
CA LEU A 212 13.67 7.82 11.82
C LEU A 212 12.95 7.30 13.07
N LYS A 213 13.58 7.41 14.24
CA LYS A 213 13.01 6.97 15.53
C LYS A 213 11.87 7.87 15.97
N SER A 214 12.04 9.18 15.85
CA SER A 214 11.05 10.17 16.33
C SER A 214 9.86 10.31 15.40
N GLY A 215 10.02 10.02 14.10
CA GLY A 215 8.96 10.19 13.10
C GLY A 215 8.02 9.00 12.90
N ASN A 216 8.22 7.89 13.61
CA ASN A 216 7.54 6.60 13.35
C ASN A 216 7.53 6.26 11.84
N GLN A 217 8.69 6.35 11.21
CA GLN A 217 8.86 6.27 9.75
C GLN A 217 9.17 4.85 9.23
N VAL A 218 9.26 3.87 10.14
CA VAL A 218 9.64 2.49 9.83
C VAL A 218 8.48 1.54 10.14
N ALA A 219 8.22 0.59 9.25
CA ALA A 219 7.41 -0.58 9.52
C ALA A 219 8.26 -1.86 9.43
N ILE A 220 8.01 -2.80 10.34
CA ILE A 220 8.48 -4.19 10.25
C ILE A 220 7.27 -5.06 9.92
N ILE A 221 7.31 -5.67 8.74
CA ILE A 221 6.21 -6.43 8.18
C ILE A 221 6.63 -7.89 8.09
N THR A 222 5.75 -8.79 8.50
CA THR A 222 5.98 -10.23 8.34
C THR A 222 4.68 -10.98 8.06
N PRO A 223 4.70 -12.10 7.32
CA PRO A 223 3.47 -12.86 7.08
C PRO A 223 2.96 -13.60 8.33
N TYR A 224 3.75 -13.74 9.40
CA TYR A 224 3.45 -14.62 10.52
C TYR A 224 3.19 -13.89 11.84
N SER A 225 2.03 -14.13 12.45
CA SER A 225 1.64 -13.49 13.72
C SER A 225 2.56 -13.81 14.91
N GLN A 226 3.20 -14.99 14.94
CA GLN A 226 4.17 -15.32 15.99
C GLN A 226 5.51 -14.62 15.77
N GLN A 227 5.89 -14.37 14.52
CA GLN A 227 7.05 -13.53 14.20
C GLN A 227 6.81 -12.09 14.68
N VAL A 228 5.60 -11.54 14.51
CA VAL A 228 5.23 -10.22 15.08
C VAL A 228 5.42 -10.19 16.59
N LYS A 229 4.90 -11.19 17.32
CA LYS A 229 5.07 -11.30 18.77
C LYS A 229 6.53 -11.41 19.19
N LEU A 230 7.31 -12.20 18.44
CA LEU A 230 8.74 -12.35 18.70
C LEU A 230 9.49 -11.03 18.46
N PHE A 231 9.17 -10.30 17.40
CA PHE A 231 9.70 -8.97 17.14
C PHE A 231 9.40 -8.01 18.29
N GLN A 232 8.14 -7.91 18.72
CA GLN A 232 7.74 -7.03 19.82
C GLN A 232 8.51 -7.34 21.11
N LYS A 233 8.59 -8.64 21.47
CA LYS A 233 9.32 -9.09 22.65
C LYS A 233 10.82 -8.75 22.55
N ARG A 234 11.48 -9.11 21.45
CA ARG A 234 12.92 -8.84 21.26
C ARG A 234 13.22 -7.35 21.17
N PHE A 235 12.30 -6.57 20.62
CA PHE A 235 12.41 -5.11 20.58
C PHE A 235 12.42 -4.54 22.01
N GLU A 236 11.48 -4.95 22.86
CA GLU A 236 11.44 -4.51 24.26
C GLU A 236 12.70 -4.91 25.04
N GLU A 237 13.21 -6.13 24.83
CA GLU A 237 14.44 -6.62 25.45
C GLU A 237 15.68 -5.80 25.06
N ILE A 238 15.77 -5.38 23.79
CA ILE A 238 16.94 -4.64 23.25
C ILE A 238 16.85 -3.14 23.56
N PHE A 239 15.67 -2.53 23.42
CA PHE A 239 15.50 -1.08 23.49
C PHE A 239 14.91 -0.58 24.80
N GLY A 240 14.46 -1.47 25.69
CA GLY A 240 13.86 -1.12 26.99
C GLY A 240 12.54 -0.35 26.87
N MET A 241 11.88 -0.40 25.71
CA MET A 241 10.63 0.30 25.44
C MET A 241 9.77 -0.46 24.43
N SER A 242 8.45 -0.23 24.48
CA SER A 242 7.53 -0.76 23.48
C SER A 242 7.76 -0.13 22.10
N ALA A 243 7.64 -0.96 21.06
CA ALA A 243 7.76 -0.55 19.66
C ALA A 243 6.63 0.38 19.20
N GLU A 244 5.44 0.33 19.82
CA GLU A 244 4.20 0.96 19.33
C GLU A 244 4.32 2.46 19.04
N LYS A 245 5.24 3.15 19.71
CA LYS A 245 5.45 4.60 19.55
C LYS A 245 6.50 4.97 18.49
N VAL A 246 7.28 4.01 18.00
CA VAL A 246 8.49 4.26 17.21
C VAL A 246 8.54 3.46 15.91
N VAL A 247 7.94 2.26 15.88
CA VAL A 247 7.94 1.35 14.73
C VAL A 247 6.61 0.60 14.67
N ASP A 248 6.00 0.56 13.49
CA ASP A 248 4.82 -0.27 13.26
C ASP A 248 5.27 -1.72 13.00
N ILE A 249 4.99 -2.64 13.93
CA ILE A 249 5.27 -4.07 13.76
C ILE A 249 3.94 -4.80 13.53
N CYS A 250 3.69 -5.27 12.31
CA CYS A 250 2.42 -5.88 11.95
C CYS A 250 2.55 -7.04 10.95
N THR A 251 1.48 -7.82 10.82
CA THR A 251 1.36 -8.77 9.72
C THR A 251 1.08 -8.05 8.41
N VAL A 252 1.37 -8.68 7.25
CA VAL A 252 1.03 -8.11 5.93
C VAL A 252 -0.43 -7.62 5.89
N ASP A 253 -1.35 -8.47 6.32
CA ASP A 253 -2.79 -8.17 6.37
C ASP A 253 -3.11 -7.03 7.37
N GLY A 254 -2.39 -6.96 8.50
CA GLY A 254 -2.57 -5.92 9.51
C GLY A 254 -2.00 -4.54 9.13
N CYS A 255 -1.04 -4.50 8.19
CA CYS A 255 -0.45 -3.27 7.67
C CYS A 255 -1.16 -2.73 6.40
N GLN A 256 -2.27 -3.34 5.97
CA GLN A 256 -2.99 -2.88 4.78
C GLN A 256 -3.48 -1.43 4.95
N GLY A 257 -3.43 -0.66 3.86
CA GLY A 257 -3.82 0.77 3.86
C GLY A 257 -2.82 1.69 4.56
N ARG A 258 -1.79 1.15 5.22
CA ARG A 258 -0.70 1.94 5.84
C ARG A 258 0.48 2.08 4.89
N GLU A 259 1.29 3.09 5.12
CA GLU A 259 2.50 3.38 4.35
C GLU A 259 3.56 4.00 5.28
N LYS A 260 4.83 3.70 5.02
CA LYS A 260 5.98 4.21 5.78
C LYS A 260 7.12 4.59 4.85
N ASP A 261 8.05 5.41 5.31
CA ASP A 261 9.23 5.75 4.51
C ASP A 261 10.11 4.51 4.29
N ILE A 262 10.27 3.69 5.33
CA ILE A 262 10.99 2.41 5.28
C ILE A 262 10.06 1.27 5.65
N ALA A 263 10.01 0.21 4.84
CA ALA A 263 9.38 -1.06 5.19
C ALA A 263 10.42 -2.18 5.19
N ILE A 264 10.59 -2.85 6.32
CA ILE A 264 11.45 -4.03 6.47
C ILE A 264 10.55 -5.28 6.43
N PHE A 265 10.71 -6.11 5.40
CA PHE A 265 9.87 -7.29 5.20
C PHE A 265 10.62 -8.57 5.60
N SER A 266 10.23 -9.21 6.70
CA SER A 266 10.78 -10.50 7.16
C SER A 266 9.97 -11.68 6.63
N CYS A 267 10.61 -12.48 5.77
CA CYS A 267 10.00 -13.62 5.06
C CYS A 267 9.86 -14.87 5.95
N VAL A 268 10.67 -15.03 7.00
CA VAL A 268 10.68 -16.11 8.00
C VAL A 268 11.09 -17.49 7.48
N ARG A 269 10.60 -17.89 6.31
CA ARG A 269 10.72 -19.26 5.83
C ARG A 269 12.14 -19.55 5.33
N ALA A 270 12.71 -20.63 5.84
CA ALA A 270 14.09 -21.05 5.59
C ALA A 270 14.24 -22.59 5.49
N SER A 271 13.17 -23.30 5.13
CA SER A 271 13.21 -24.76 4.95
C SER A 271 13.79 -25.19 3.60
N LYS A 272 14.47 -26.35 3.61
CA LYS A 272 14.98 -27.06 2.42
C LYS A 272 13.90 -27.90 1.71
N ASP A 273 12.97 -28.50 2.47
CA ASP A 273 12.07 -29.54 1.95
C ASP A 273 10.58 -29.13 1.93
N LYS A 274 10.21 -28.02 2.58
CA LYS A 274 8.81 -27.58 2.69
C LYS A 274 8.48 -26.46 1.73
N ALA A 275 7.25 -26.40 1.24
CA ALA A 275 6.74 -25.23 0.51
C ALA A 275 6.95 -23.93 1.32
N ILE A 276 7.11 -22.79 0.63
CA ILE A 276 7.29 -21.47 1.27
C ILE A 276 6.02 -20.98 1.99
N GLY A 277 4.93 -21.75 1.94
CA GLY A 277 3.72 -21.54 2.74
C GLY A 277 3.08 -20.18 2.48
N PHE A 278 2.62 -19.53 3.54
CA PHE A 278 1.90 -18.24 3.48
C PHE A 278 2.65 -17.10 2.77
N VAL A 279 3.98 -17.19 2.65
CA VAL A 279 4.80 -16.21 1.91
C VAL A 279 4.64 -16.36 0.39
N GLY A 280 4.21 -17.52 -0.10
CA GLY A 280 4.00 -17.76 -1.53
C GLY A 280 2.74 -17.13 -2.11
N ASP A 281 1.94 -16.45 -1.29
CA ASP A 281 0.82 -15.66 -1.77
C ASP A 281 1.34 -14.39 -2.46
N ILE A 282 1.17 -14.34 -3.78
CA ILE A 282 1.63 -13.26 -4.65
C ILE A 282 1.01 -11.91 -4.30
N ARG A 283 -0.25 -11.90 -3.80
CA ARG A 283 -0.97 -10.69 -3.42
C ARG A 283 -0.39 -10.13 -2.12
N ARG A 284 -0.01 -10.99 -1.18
CA ARG A 284 0.69 -10.61 0.06
C ARG A 284 2.10 -10.09 -0.20
N MET A 285 2.79 -10.68 -1.17
CA MET A 285 4.06 -10.17 -1.66
C MET A 285 3.89 -8.74 -2.21
N ASN A 286 2.91 -8.51 -3.09
CA ASN A 286 2.61 -7.19 -3.65
C ASN A 286 2.30 -6.17 -2.54
N VAL A 287 1.38 -6.50 -1.61
CA VAL A 287 1.05 -5.60 -0.50
C VAL A 287 2.27 -5.29 0.36
N GLY A 288 3.05 -6.31 0.74
CA GLY A 288 4.24 -6.15 1.57
C GLY A 288 5.29 -5.24 0.97
N ILE A 289 5.62 -5.43 -0.31
CA ILE A 289 6.66 -4.65 -0.99
C ILE A 289 6.21 -3.21 -1.25
N THR A 290 4.91 -2.99 -1.46
CA THR A 290 4.35 -1.67 -1.79
C THR A 290 4.00 -0.78 -0.58
N ARG A 291 4.37 -1.20 0.65
CA ARG A 291 4.17 -0.37 1.85
C ARG A 291 5.21 0.74 2.03
N ALA A 292 6.36 0.60 1.38
CA ALA A 292 7.46 1.55 1.48
C ALA A 292 7.31 2.72 0.49
N LYS A 293 7.61 3.93 0.95
CA LYS A 293 7.77 5.11 0.08
C LYS A 293 9.20 5.24 -0.43
N SER A 294 10.18 5.16 0.46
CA SER A 294 11.58 5.49 0.16
C SER A 294 12.46 4.25 0.07
N ALA A 295 12.31 3.29 0.99
CA ALA A 295 13.10 2.05 0.98
C ALA A 295 12.30 0.80 1.42
N VAL A 296 12.39 -0.27 0.63
CA VAL A 296 11.94 -1.61 1.05
C VAL A 296 13.14 -2.54 1.24
N LEU A 297 13.26 -3.07 2.46
CA LEU A 297 14.37 -3.91 2.90
C LEU A 297 13.84 -5.32 3.16
N VAL A 298 13.99 -6.21 2.18
CA VAL A 298 13.51 -7.60 2.27
C VAL A 298 14.56 -8.45 2.97
N VAL A 299 14.15 -9.26 3.94
CA VAL A 299 15.02 -10.14 4.73
C VAL A 299 14.46 -11.55 4.67
N GLY A 300 15.29 -12.51 4.25
CA GLY A 300 14.87 -13.91 4.18
C GLY A 300 15.96 -14.83 3.65
N SER A 301 15.66 -16.13 3.54
CA SER A 301 16.54 -17.10 2.89
C SER A 301 16.31 -17.08 1.38
N ALA A 302 17.29 -16.59 0.62
CA ALA A 302 17.23 -16.56 -0.85
C ALA A 302 17.02 -17.98 -1.41
N SER A 303 17.78 -18.95 -0.89
CA SER A 303 17.70 -20.36 -1.33
C SER A 303 16.28 -20.95 -1.15
N THR A 304 15.60 -20.60 -0.07
CA THR A 304 14.24 -21.06 0.21
C THR A 304 13.22 -20.35 -0.67
N LEU A 305 13.36 -19.02 -0.84
CA LEU A 305 12.42 -18.17 -1.57
C LEU A 305 12.46 -18.38 -3.09
N ARG A 306 13.64 -18.70 -3.66
CA ARG A 306 13.80 -19.05 -5.09
C ARG A 306 12.97 -20.25 -5.56
N ARG A 307 12.40 -21.02 -4.64
CA ARG A 307 11.51 -22.17 -4.97
C ARG A 307 10.10 -21.73 -5.37
N SER A 308 9.73 -20.47 -5.16
CA SER A 308 8.54 -19.86 -5.76
C SER A 308 8.94 -19.02 -6.95
N GLU A 309 8.17 -19.11 -8.03
CA GLU A 309 8.42 -18.38 -9.27
C GLU A 309 8.56 -16.87 -9.03
N GLN A 310 7.58 -16.26 -8.35
CA GLN A 310 7.51 -14.81 -8.14
C GLN A 310 8.63 -14.33 -7.20
N TRP A 311 8.90 -15.09 -6.13
CA TRP A 311 10.03 -14.77 -5.25
C TRP A 311 11.37 -14.96 -5.94
N ASN A 312 11.53 -15.97 -6.81
CA ASN A 312 12.74 -16.12 -7.61
C ASN A 312 12.98 -14.89 -8.49
N LYS A 313 11.94 -14.38 -9.17
CA LYS A 313 12.04 -13.14 -9.96
C LYS A 313 12.47 -11.93 -9.10
N LEU A 314 11.98 -11.82 -7.86
CA LEU A 314 12.40 -10.75 -6.95
C LEU A 314 13.87 -10.89 -6.56
N VAL A 315 14.32 -12.09 -6.22
CA VAL A 315 15.73 -12.35 -5.85
C VAL A 315 16.65 -12.09 -7.06
N GLU A 316 16.28 -12.55 -8.26
CA GLU A 316 17.01 -12.23 -9.49
C GLU A 316 17.03 -10.73 -9.79
N SER A 317 15.93 -10.03 -9.53
CA SER A 317 15.87 -8.57 -9.66
C SER A 317 16.82 -7.87 -8.69
N ALA A 318 17.00 -8.41 -7.47
CA ALA A 318 17.98 -7.92 -6.52
C ALA A 318 19.42 -8.15 -6.99
N GLU A 319 19.73 -9.34 -7.51
CA GLU A 319 21.07 -9.65 -8.04
C GLU A 319 21.44 -8.80 -9.25
N LYS A 320 20.53 -8.69 -10.23
CA LYS A 320 20.74 -7.88 -11.45
C LYS A 320 20.96 -6.40 -11.14
N ARG A 321 20.38 -5.90 -10.05
CA ARG A 321 20.51 -4.52 -9.59
C ARG A 321 21.59 -4.34 -8.53
N ASP A 322 22.37 -5.38 -8.22
CA ASP A 322 23.43 -5.35 -7.21
C ASP A 322 22.88 -4.87 -5.84
N CYS A 323 21.70 -5.36 -5.49
CA CYS A 323 20.93 -5.03 -4.27
C CYS A 323 20.73 -6.26 -3.37
N LEU A 324 21.37 -7.39 -3.68
CA LEU A 324 21.36 -8.59 -2.85
C LEU A 324 22.62 -8.62 -1.96
N PHE A 325 22.41 -8.71 -0.66
CA PHE A 325 23.48 -8.77 0.34
C PHE A 325 23.42 -10.10 1.09
N LYS A 326 24.51 -10.87 1.05
CA LYS A 326 24.66 -12.05 1.91
C LYS A 326 25.09 -11.62 3.30
N VAL A 327 24.39 -12.10 4.33
CA VAL A 327 24.67 -11.75 5.72
C VAL A 327 24.91 -13.01 6.54
N SER A 328 25.99 -13.01 7.31
CA SER A 328 26.35 -14.05 8.28
C SER A 328 26.53 -13.45 9.68
N GLN A 329 26.41 -14.29 10.70
CA GLN A 329 26.79 -13.90 12.05
C GLN A 329 28.32 -13.78 12.22
N PRO A 330 28.81 -12.90 13.11
CA PRO A 330 28.05 -11.91 13.86
C PRO A 330 27.68 -10.70 12.97
N TYR A 331 26.42 -10.25 13.06
CA TYR A 331 25.89 -9.16 12.22
C TYR A 331 26.60 -7.81 12.41
N SER A 332 27.31 -7.63 13.53
CA SER A 332 28.19 -6.49 13.75
C SER A 332 29.27 -6.35 12.67
N SER A 333 29.74 -7.45 12.10
CA SER A 333 30.74 -7.43 11.01
C SER A 333 30.18 -6.82 9.74
N PHE A 334 28.91 -7.13 9.41
CA PHE A 334 28.22 -6.60 8.24
C PHE A 334 28.04 -5.07 8.31
N PHE A 335 27.82 -4.54 9.52
CA PHE A 335 27.70 -3.10 9.77
C PHE A 335 28.91 -2.52 10.52
N SER A 336 30.10 -3.06 10.25
CA SER A 336 31.38 -2.44 10.62
C SER A 336 31.61 -1.19 9.79
N ASP A 337 32.45 -0.27 10.28
CA ASP A 337 32.73 0.99 9.58
C ASP A 337 33.36 0.74 8.20
N ASP A 338 34.27 -0.24 8.10
CA ASP A 338 34.88 -0.66 6.83
C ASP A 338 33.85 -1.22 5.85
N SER A 339 32.94 -2.07 6.33
CA SER A 339 31.87 -2.65 5.52
C SER A 339 30.91 -1.56 5.02
N LEU A 340 30.47 -0.67 5.90
CA LEU A 340 29.62 0.47 5.55
C LEU A 340 30.29 1.40 4.55
N ALA A 341 31.58 1.71 4.73
CA ALA A 341 32.35 2.53 3.79
C ALA A 341 32.44 1.87 2.40
N SER A 342 32.63 0.55 2.35
CA SER A 342 32.63 -0.20 1.08
C SER A 342 31.27 -0.18 0.37
N MET A 343 30.17 -0.04 1.12
CA MET A 343 28.80 0.02 0.61
C MET A 343 28.34 1.45 0.30
N GLN A 344 29.14 2.47 0.59
CA GLN A 344 28.81 3.85 0.24
C GLN A 344 28.85 4.02 -1.29
N LYS A 345 27.78 4.56 -1.87
CA LYS A 345 27.73 4.91 -3.28
C LYS A 345 28.82 5.94 -3.54
N LYS A 346 29.72 5.64 -4.48
CA LYS A 346 30.65 6.65 -4.98
C LYS A 346 29.81 7.75 -5.60
N VAL A 347 29.86 8.95 -5.01
CA VAL A 347 29.28 10.14 -5.62
C VAL A 347 29.98 10.31 -6.97
N VAL A 348 29.24 10.09 -8.05
CA VAL A 348 29.67 10.58 -9.35
C VAL A 348 29.45 12.08 -9.28
N GLU A 349 30.50 12.80 -8.89
CA GLU A 349 30.60 14.24 -9.10
C GLU A 349 30.19 14.52 -10.56
N PRO A 350 29.25 15.45 -10.84
CA PRO A 350 29.01 15.93 -12.19
C PRO A 350 30.27 16.68 -12.65
N SER A 351 31.25 15.93 -13.12
CA SER A 351 32.51 16.45 -13.62
C SER A 351 32.26 17.09 -14.99
N GLN A 352 32.17 18.41 -14.96
CA GLN A 352 32.71 19.34 -15.97
C GLN A 352 32.46 18.98 -17.44
N LEU A 353 31.30 19.40 -17.96
CA LEU A 353 31.22 19.88 -19.34
C LEU A 353 31.79 21.30 -19.40
N ILE A 354 33.11 21.44 -19.31
CA ILE A 354 33.81 22.61 -19.83
C ILE A 354 34.54 22.10 -21.07
N GLY A 355 33.97 22.40 -22.24
CA GLY A 355 34.63 22.17 -23.52
C GLY A 355 35.92 23.00 -23.61
N PRO A 356 36.93 22.55 -24.36
CA PRO A 356 38.19 23.27 -24.47
C PRO A 356 37.96 24.61 -25.18
N THR A 357 38.37 25.69 -24.51
CA THR A 357 38.55 27.01 -25.09
C THR A 357 39.59 26.95 -26.19
N GLY A 358 39.13 26.96 -27.44
CA GLY A 358 39.92 27.25 -28.64
C GLY A 358 39.78 28.73 -28.98
N THR A 359 40.90 29.42 -28.93
CA THR A 359 41.15 30.81 -29.31
C THR A 359 40.63 31.18 -30.70
N VAL A 360 39.86 32.28 -30.81
CA VAL A 360 39.80 33.09 -32.04
C VAL A 360 39.68 34.57 -31.65
N ASP A 361 40.44 35.37 -32.38
CA ASP A 361 40.83 36.75 -32.14
C ASP A 361 39.71 37.77 -31.91
N ASN A 362 40.02 38.74 -31.05
CA ASN A 362 39.36 40.03 -30.97
C ASN A 362 39.83 40.89 -32.15
N ASP A 363 38.89 41.42 -32.94
CA ASP A 363 39.13 42.70 -33.61
C ASP A 363 37.84 43.49 -33.88
N VAL A 364 37.93 44.78 -33.48
CA VAL A 364 37.19 45.97 -33.97
C VAL A 364 35.72 46.19 -33.54
N GLN A 365 35.62 46.97 -32.46
CA GLN A 365 34.87 48.24 -32.21
C GLN A 365 33.40 48.50 -32.62
N PRO A 366 32.71 49.38 -31.85
CA PRO A 366 31.25 49.50 -31.79
C PRO A 366 30.70 50.73 -32.55
N ASN A 367 29.42 50.67 -32.94
CA ASN A 367 28.49 51.79 -33.23
C ASN A 367 27.17 51.16 -33.69
N THR A 368 25.96 51.65 -33.47
CA THR A 368 25.39 52.80 -32.77
C THR A 368 23.88 52.54 -32.73
N ALA A 369 23.24 53.09 -31.71
CA ALA A 369 21.81 53.37 -31.55
C ALA A 369 20.87 53.19 -32.77
N ALA A 370 19.69 52.60 -32.52
CA ALA A 370 18.40 53.27 -32.77
C ALA A 370 17.22 52.50 -32.14
N THR A 371 16.40 53.27 -31.44
CA THR A 371 15.05 53.03 -30.93
C THR A 371 14.00 52.94 -32.05
N PHE A 372 12.73 52.71 -31.63
CA PHE A 372 11.44 52.69 -32.35
C PHE A 372 10.93 51.28 -32.65
N ASP A 373 10.00 50.70 -31.87
CA ASP A 373 8.62 51.07 -31.50
C ASP A 373 7.59 50.68 -32.57
N ASP A 374 6.59 49.96 -32.07
CA ASP A 374 5.21 49.87 -32.50
C ASP A 374 4.68 48.86 -33.56
N GLN A 375 3.55 48.28 -33.12
CA GLN A 375 2.37 47.81 -33.83
C GLN A 375 2.22 46.37 -34.38
N ALA A 376 1.16 45.76 -33.83
CA ALA A 376 0.43 44.61 -34.29
C ALA A 376 -0.29 44.85 -35.62
N GLN A 377 -0.58 43.77 -36.36
CA GLN A 377 -1.91 43.57 -36.93
C GLN A 377 -2.13 42.11 -37.35
N ALA A 378 -3.37 41.68 -37.10
CA ALA A 378 -3.97 40.45 -37.58
C ALA A 378 -4.35 40.60 -39.07
N GLU A 379 -4.41 39.48 -39.79
CA GLU A 379 -5.19 39.38 -41.02
C GLU A 379 -6.07 38.12 -40.98
N ASP A 380 -7.36 38.39 -41.16
CA ASP A 380 -8.44 37.50 -41.53
C ASP A 380 -8.18 36.83 -42.89
N ASN A 381 -8.85 35.70 -43.12
CA ASN A 381 -9.57 35.49 -44.38
C ASN A 381 -10.78 34.56 -44.16
N ASP A 382 -11.95 35.19 -44.23
CA ASP A 382 -13.25 34.61 -44.60
C ASP A 382 -13.19 34.00 -46.02
N ASP A 383 -13.94 32.91 -46.25
CA ASP A 383 -15.13 32.97 -47.12
C ASP A 383 -15.86 31.61 -47.21
N ARG A 384 -17.04 31.61 -46.58
CA ARG A 384 -18.40 31.31 -47.11
C ARG A 384 -18.82 29.92 -47.58
N ASP A 385 -19.84 29.45 -46.86
CA ASP A 385 -21.22 29.14 -47.28
C ASP A 385 -21.48 28.15 -48.42
N VAL A 386 -22.31 27.13 -48.15
CA VAL A 386 -23.72 27.08 -48.60
C VAL A 386 -24.51 26.02 -47.77
N ASP A 387 -25.45 26.54 -46.97
CA ASP A 387 -26.79 26.06 -46.56
C ASP A 387 -27.45 24.95 -47.44
N MET A 388 -28.42 24.12 -47.06
CA MET A 388 -29.51 24.20 -46.07
C MET A 388 -30.28 22.86 -46.07
N ASN A 389 -30.89 22.53 -44.91
CA ASN A 389 -32.26 22.00 -44.72
C ASN A 389 -32.67 20.61 -45.28
N ASP A 390 -33.60 19.85 -44.71
CA ASP A 390 -34.47 19.92 -43.51
C ASP A 390 -35.29 18.60 -43.47
N ALA A 391 -35.93 18.35 -42.32
CA ALA A 391 -37.03 17.40 -42.04
C ALA A 391 -36.66 15.90 -42.02
N GLY A 392 -37.05 15.09 -41.03
CA GLY A 392 -38.09 15.24 -40.01
C GLY A 392 -39.02 14.01 -40.05
N PHE A 393 -39.36 13.51 -38.86
CA PHE A 393 -40.51 12.65 -38.50
C PHE A 393 -40.40 11.10 -38.50
N ASP A 394 -40.56 10.59 -37.27
CA ASP A 394 -41.48 9.56 -36.75
C ASP A 394 -41.22 8.03 -36.76
N GLU A 395 -41.43 7.52 -35.53
CA GLU A 395 -42.05 6.27 -35.03
C GLU A 395 -41.74 4.91 -35.66
N ASP A 396 -41.17 4.03 -34.82
CA ASP A 396 -41.83 2.82 -34.30
C ASP A 396 -41.17 2.34 -32.98
#